data_AF-A0A093FKT9-F1
#
_entry.id   AF-A0A093FKT9-F1
#
_cell.length_a   1.000
_cell.length_b   1.000
_cell.length_c   1.000
_cell.angle_alpha   90.00
_cell.angle_beta   90.00
_cell.angle_gamma   90.00
#
_symmetry.space_group_name_H-M   'P 1'
#
loop_
_entity.id
_entity.type
_entity.pdbx_description
1 polymer ?
#
loop_
_entity_poly.entity_id
_entity_poly.type
_entity_poly.pdbx_seq_one_letter_code
_entity_poly.pdbx_strand_id
1 'polypeptide(L)'
;HRDIKSTNVLVKNEQECVLCDFGIAIRLDPSLTVDDFANSGQASMTHQLYMAPEVLESRVNLEDLESFKQMDVYSMALVLWEMASRCEVVGG
;
A
#
# COMPACT_ATOMS: atom_id res chain seq x y z
N HIS A 1 -0.27 0.11 -5.41
CA HIS A 1 -0.97 -1.15 -5.10
C HIS A 1 -2.28 -0.88 -4.38
N ARG A 2 -2.28 0.00 -3.37
CA ARG A 2 -3.46 0.46 -2.60
C ARG A 2 -4.12 -0.59 -1.72
N ASP A 3 -3.56 -1.79 -1.66
CA ASP A 3 -4.06 -2.91 -0.83
C ASP A 3 -2.89 -3.84 -0.42
N ILE A 4 -1.77 -3.24 0.01
CA ILE A 4 -0.65 -4.02 0.56
C ILE A 4 -1.05 -4.45 1.96
N LYS A 5 -1.12 -5.77 2.17
CA LYS A 5 -1.40 -6.42 3.45
C LYS A 5 -0.77 -7.81 3.44
N SER A 6 -0.53 -8.39 4.61
CA SER A 6 0.18 -9.68 4.73
C SER A 6 -0.51 -10.82 3.96
N THR A 7 -1.84 -10.81 3.82
CA THR A 7 -2.59 -11.79 3.02
C THR A 7 -2.41 -11.65 1.51
N ASN A 8 -1.97 -10.48 1.03
CA ASN A 8 -1.66 -10.19 -0.37
C ASN A 8 -0.15 -10.32 -0.68
N VAL A 9 0.65 -10.78 0.29
CA VAL A 9 2.07 -11.10 0.08
C VAL A 9 2.24 -12.61 0.11
N LEU A 10 2.53 -13.20 -1.04
CA LEU A 10 2.77 -14.63 -1.19
C LEU A 10 4.25 -14.94 -0.97
N VAL A 11 4.55 -15.98 -0.21
CA VAL A 11 5.91 -16.49 -0.05
C VAL A 11 6.13 -17.60 -1.07
N LYS A 12 7.06 -17.39 -2.00
CA LYS A 12 7.39 -18.37 -3.04
C LYS A 12 8.39 -19.40 -2.52
N ASN A 13 9.46 -18.91 -1.87
CA ASN A 13 10.52 -19.68 -1.23
C ASN A 13 10.94 -18.94 0.06
N GLU A 14 11.78 -19.53 0.91
CA GLU A 14 12.21 -18.95 2.21
C GLU A 14 12.81 -17.53 2.12
N GLN A 15 13.21 -17.07 0.93
CA GLN A 15 13.82 -15.75 0.71
C GLN A 15 13.10 -14.90 -0.34
N GLU A 16 11.99 -15.38 -0.92
CA GLU A 16 11.28 -14.69 -2.00
C GLU A 16 9.82 -14.46 -1.64
N CYS A 17 9.42 -13.18 -1.62
CA CYS A 17 8.04 -12.75 -1.50
C CYS A 17 7.55 -12.14 -2.82
N VAL A 18 6.28 -12.34 -3.15
CA VAL A 18 5.63 -11.84 -4.36
C VAL A 18 4.33 -11.16 -3.96
N LEU A 19 4.10 -9.94 -4.46
CA LEU A 19 2.83 -9.25 -4.28
C LEU A 19 1.76 -9.84 -5.20
N CYS A 20 0.56 -10.03 -4.68
CA CYS A 20 -0.61 -10.45 -5.44
C CYS A 20 -1.80 -9.52 -5.18
N ASP A 21 -2.87 -9.71 -5.95
CA ASP A 21 -4.10 -8.92 -5.89
C ASP A 21 -3.95 -7.42 -6.25
N PHE A 22 -3.75 -7.19 -7.55
CA PHE A 22 -3.70 -5.85 -8.14
C PHE A 22 -5.08 -5.34 -8.56
N GLY A 23 -6.18 -5.91 -8.06
CA GLY A 23 -7.56 -5.61 -8.50
C GLY A 23 -7.96 -4.13 -8.34
N ILE A 24 -7.33 -3.41 -7.41
CA ILE A 24 -7.53 -1.98 -7.20
C ILE A 24 -6.26 -1.14 -7.44
N ALA A 25 -5.22 -1.74 -8.03
CA ALA A 25 -3.98 -1.05 -8.32
C ALA A 25 -4.19 0.00 -9.43
N ILE A 26 -3.51 1.14 -9.28
CA ILE A 26 -3.49 2.19 -10.29
C ILE A 26 -2.11 2.19 -10.95
N ARG A 27 -2.10 2.31 -12.28
CA ARG A 27 -0.89 2.62 -13.03
C ARG A 27 -0.67 4.13 -12.99
N LEU A 28 0.45 4.55 -12.41
CA LEU A 28 0.86 5.95 -12.43
C LEU A 28 1.44 6.25 -13.82
N ASP A 29 0.60 6.75 -14.71
CA ASP A 29 1.02 7.25 -16.02
C ASP A 29 1.16 8.77 -15.95
N PRO A 30 2.35 9.35 -16.27
CA PRO A 30 2.54 10.79 -16.30
C PRO A 30 1.59 11.53 -17.27
N SER A 31 0.96 10.84 -18.22
CA SER A 31 0.00 11.45 -19.14
C SER A 31 -1.44 11.54 -18.59
N LEU A 32 -1.73 10.90 -17.46
CA LEU A 32 -3.08 10.90 -16.86
C LEU A 32 -3.30 12.15 -16.03
N THR A 33 -4.53 12.66 -16.06
CA THR A 33 -4.94 13.83 -15.29
C THR A 33 -5.45 13.44 -13.90
N VAL A 34 -5.51 14.42 -12.99
CA VAL A 34 -6.02 14.25 -11.62
C VAL A 34 -7.45 13.69 -11.63
N ASP A 35 -8.27 14.06 -12.62
CA ASP A 35 -9.64 13.56 -12.77
C ASP A 35 -9.67 12.07 -13.16
N ASP A 36 -8.71 11.61 -13.96
CA ASP A 36 -8.56 10.18 -14.30
C ASP A 36 -8.20 9.34 -13.05
N PHE A 37 -7.37 9.92 -12.16
CA PHE A 37 -7.03 9.33 -10.87
C PHE A 37 -8.17 9.39 -9.85
N ALA A 38 -8.98 10.45 -9.85
CA ALA A 38 -10.13 10.59 -8.96
C ALA A 38 -11.24 9.56 -9.32
N ASN A 39 -11.47 9.34 -10.61
CA ASN A 39 -12.47 8.38 -11.09
C ASN A 39 -12.04 6.92 -10.85
N SER A 40 -10.74 6.60 -10.94
CA SER A 40 -10.19 5.30 -10.51
C SER A 40 -10.03 5.18 -8.98
N GLY A 41 -10.10 6.31 -8.28
CA GLY A 41 -9.91 6.45 -6.84
C GLY A 41 -11.13 6.07 -5.98
N GLN A 42 -12.35 6.31 -6.47
CA GLN A 42 -13.60 6.15 -5.72
C GLN A 42 -13.84 4.73 -5.17
N ALA A 43 -13.32 3.69 -5.82
CA ALA A 43 -13.47 2.30 -5.36
C ALA A 43 -12.69 1.98 -4.05
N SER A 44 -11.76 2.84 -3.63
CA SER A 44 -10.86 2.59 -2.49
C SER A 44 -11.16 3.43 -1.25
N MET A 45 -12.17 4.31 -1.30
CA MET A 45 -12.61 5.15 -0.16
C MET A 45 -13.08 4.31 1.04
N THR A 46 -13.37 3.03 0.83
CA THR A 46 -13.78 2.06 1.87
C THR A 46 -12.66 1.62 2.82
N HIS A 47 -11.38 1.88 2.52
CA HIS A 47 -10.25 1.45 3.36
C HIS A 47 -9.50 2.60 4.06
N GLN A 48 -10.14 3.76 4.25
CA GLN A 48 -9.56 4.93 4.96
C GLN A 48 -9.06 4.65 6.40
N LEU A 49 -9.32 3.46 6.96
CA LEU A 49 -8.92 3.06 8.31
C LEU A 49 -7.45 2.61 8.45
N TYR A 50 -6.69 2.50 7.35
CA TYR A 50 -5.29 2.03 7.37
C TYR A 50 -4.27 3.07 6.89
N MET A 51 -4.63 4.36 6.85
CA MET A 51 -3.72 5.43 6.43
C MET A 51 -3.01 6.09 7.60
N ALA A 52 -1.75 6.49 7.38
CA ALA A 52 -0.90 7.20 8.33
C ALA A 52 -1.57 8.51 8.82
N PRO A 53 -1.29 8.98 10.05
CA PRO A 53 -2.02 10.07 10.69
C PRO A 53 -2.01 11.40 9.91
N GLU A 54 -0.94 11.71 9.17
CA GLU A 54 -0.84 12.87 8.28
C GLU A 54 -1.82 12.84 7.10
N VAL A 55 -2.30 11.64 6.74
CA VAL A 55 -3.23 11.40 5.61
C VAL A 55 -4.70 11.51 6.06
N LEU A 56 -4.96 11.29 7.35
CA LEU A 56 -6.29 11.39 7.95
C LEU A 56 -6.71 12.85 8.21
N GLU A 57 -5.74 13.76 8.40
CA GLU A 57 -6.03 15.09 8.94
C GLU A 57 -6.39 16.14 7.88
N SER A 58 -5.98 16.01 6.61
CA SER A 58 -6.39 16.95 5.55
C SER A 58 -6.08 16.44 4.15
N ARG A 59 -7.14 16.15 3.38
CA ARG A 59 -7.18 16.04 1.91
C ARG A 59 -6.02 15.25 1.31
N VAL A 60 -6.28 14.00 0.93
CA VAL A 60 -5.44 13.30 -0.06
C VAL A 60 -5.24 14.27 -1.23
N ASN A 61 -4.00 14.73 -1.42
CA ASN A 61 -3.68 15.57 -2.55
C ASN A 61 -3.66 14.63 -3.76
N LEU A 62 -4.83 14.45 -4.37
CA LEU A 62 -4.99 13.61 -5.56
C LEU A 62 -4.15 14.13 -6.73
N GLU A 63 -3.61 15.35 -6.62
CA GLU A 63 -2.65 15.96 -7.53
C GLU A 63 -1.23 15.37 -7.41
N ASP A 64 -0.89 14.75 -6.27
CA ASP A 64 0.45 14.24 -6.02
C ASP A 64 0.51 12.70 -6.11
N LEU A 65 1.05 12.21 -7.22
CA LEU A 65 1.26 10.78 -7.47
C LEU A 65 2.20 10.13 -6.45
N GLU A 66 3.05 10.90 -5.78
CA GLU A 66 3.92 10.39 -4.72
C GLU A 66 3.13 10.01 -3.46
N SER A 67 1.98 10.65 -3.20
CA SER A 67 1.13 10.31 -2.05
C SER A 67 0.62 8.86 -2.12
N PHE A 68 0.30 8.36 -3.32
CA PHE A 68 -0.10 6.96 -3.50
C PHE A 68 1.05 5.98 -3.20
N LYS A 69 2.29 6.35 -3.52
CA LYS A 69 3.48 5.55 -3.22
C LYS A 69 3.78 5.55 -1.72
N GLN A 70 3.67 6.71 -1.07
CA GLN A 70 3.88 6.85 0.38
C GLN A 70 2.92 5.97 1.18
N MET A 71 1.66 5.92 0.77
CA MET A 71 0.66 5.03 1.38
C MET A 71 1.05 3.55 1.24
N ASP A 72 1.47 3.10 0.05
CA ASP A 72 1.95 1.73 -0.15
C ASP A 72 3.19 1.42 0.72
N VAL A 73 4.11 2.38 0.88
CA VAL A 73 5.30 2.24 1.74
C VAL A 73 4.90 2.09 3.21
N TYR A 74 3.92 2.87 3.68
CA TYR A 74 3.40 2.74 5.03
C TYR A 74 2.80 1.35 5.28
N SER A 75 1.94 0.88 4.37
CA SER A 75 1.36 -0.47 4.46
C SER A 75 2.44 -1.57 4.42
N MET A 76 3.48 -1.41 3.59
CA MET A 76 4.61 -2.32 3.54
C MET A 76 5.40 -2.33 4.86
N ALA A 77 5.58 -1.19 5.51
CA ALA A 77 6.25 -1.10 6.81
C ALA A 77 5.50 -1.90 7.89
N LEU A 78 4.17 -1.87 7.88
CA LEU A 78 3.35 -2.70 8.79
C LEU A 78 3.54 -4.20 8.51
N VAL A 79 3.57 -4.61 7.24
CA VAL A 79 3.83 -6.01 6.86
C VAL A 79 5.22 -6.46 7.31
N LEU A 80 6.25 -5.62 7.12
CA LEU A 80 7.61 -5.90 7.60
C LEU A 80 7.67 -6.00 9.12
N TRP A 81 6.94 -5.15 9.83
CA TRP A 81 6.84 -5.23 11.30
C TRP A 81 6.18 -6.54 11.74
N GLU A 82 5.10 -6.99 11.08
CA GLU A 82 4.47 -8.29 11.35
C GLU A 82 5.45 -9.45 11.12
N MET A 83 6.24 -9.41 10.04
CA MET A 83 7.28 -10.41 9.77
C MET A 83 8.36 -10.42 10.86
N ALA A 84 8.89 -9.24 11.23
CA ALA A 84 9.91 -9.11 12.25
C ALA A 84 9.41 -9.55 13.63
N SER A 85 8.14 -9.27 13.97
CA SER A 85 7.52 -9.66 15.24
C SER A 85 7.41 -11.18 15.43
N ARG A 86 7.41 -11.93 14.33
CA ARG A 86 7.34 -13.41 14.31
C ARG A 86 8.71 -14.05 14.08
N CYS A 87 9.77 -13.25 13.94
CA CYS A 87 11.11 -13.75 13.79
C CYS A 87 11.67 -14.09 15.18
N GLU A 88 11.72 -15.38 15.52
CA GLU A 88 12.41 -15.82 16.72
C GLU A 88 13.93 -15.65 16.51
N VAL A 89 14.59 -14.93 17.43
CA VAL A 89 16.05 -14.86 17.44
C VAL A 89 16.57 -16.23 17.85
N VAL A 90 16.98 -17.05 16.89
CA VAL A 90 17.71 -18.28 17.15
C VAL A 90 19.12 -17.89 17.62
N GLY A 91 19.26 -17.59 18.91
CA GLY A 91 20.54 -17.16 19.47
C GLY A 91 20.49 -16.57 20.88
N GLY A 92 19.66 -17.13 21.77
CA GLY A 92 19.72 -16.88 23.23
C GLY A 92 20.35 -18.04 23.97
#